data_AF-A0A3E1NIP6-F1
#
_entry.id   AF-A0A3E1NIP6-F1
#
_cell.length_a   1.000
_cell.length_b   1.000
_cell.length_c   1.000
_cell.angle_alpha   90.00
_cell.angle_beta   90.00
_cell.angle_gamma   90.00
#
_symmetry.space_group_name_H-M   'P 1'
#
loop_
_entity.id
_entity.type
_entity.pdbx_description
1 polymer ?
#
loop_
_entity_poly.entity_id
_entity_poly.type
_entity_poly.pdbx_seq_one_letter_code
_entity_poly.pdbx_strand_id
1 'polypeptide(L)'
;MRLFFCYRNSLLLLLLFSVFVACHVRQNNNTKKVKLSSAAAAEVKRLNDTLFQVLRMPLPLGEARDVHREKSYITRILAIDSLDGSTLYLQAQIYAKLGFYDSAIAVLTKGLDEHLPLASRWLMFRGALYENRQQQPAAYADYARIKAIARQMQDTASNTISRGNALCSLHFVNMMMGAGKSEELIVYKAEAIKAGISPTDKTFLDGQKILMLFNKERFLADFKRGNL
;
A
#
# COMPACT_ATOMS: atom_id res chain seq x y z
N MET A 1 55.77 7.32 -1.50
CA MET A 1 55.75 7.56 -2.95
C MET A 1 55.01 6.40 -3.61
N ARG A 2 53.79 6.65 -4.14
CA ARG A 2 53.06 5.96 -5.24
C ARG A 2 52.93 4.42 -5.17
N LEU A 3 51.77 3.77 -5.06
CA LEU A 3 50.60 3.78 -5.94
C LEU A 3 49.36 3.22 -5.19
N PHE A 4 48.30 4.01 -4.99
CA PHE A 4 46.98 3.54 -4.53
C PHE A 4 45.91 4.49 -5.07
N PHE A 5 45.69 4.46 -6.38
CA PHE A 5 44.57 5.14 -7.04
C PHE A 5 44.19 4.36 -8.30
N CYS A 6 42.90 4.32 -8.62
CA CYS A 6 42.23 3.61 -9.73
C CYS A 6 41.87 2.13 -9.50
N TYR A 7 40.78 1.87 -8.75
CA TYR A 7 39.81 0.80 -9.09
C TYR A 7 38.44 0.95 -8.40
N ARG A 8 38.25 1.93 -7.50
CA ARG A 8 37.05 2.06 -6.67
C ARG A 8 35.95 2.99 -7.22
N ASN A 9 36.17 3.62 -8.38
CA ASN A 9 35.24 4.60 -8.97
C ASN A 9 34.31 4.05 -10.08
N SER A 10 34.49 2.81 -10.55
CA SER A 10 33.69 2.31 -11.69
C SER A 10 32.33 1.71 -11.30
N LEU A 11 32.18 1.16 -10.07
CA LEU A 11 30.90 0.61 -9.61
C LEU A 11 29.90 1.70 -9.20
N LEU A 12 30.38 2.80 -8.65
CA LEU A 12 29.54 3.93 -8.21
C LEU A 12 28.97 4.69 -9.43
N LEU A 13 29.75 4.83 -10.50
CA LEU A 13 29.29 5.43 -11.76
C LEU A 13 28.26 4.54 -12.50
N LEU A 14 28.37 3.21 -12.41
CA LEU A 14 27.40 2.27 -12.99
C LEU A 14 26.07 2.24 -12.22
N LEU A 15 26.11 2.38 -10.89
CA LEU A 15 24.92 2.54 -10.04
C LEU A 15 24.22 3.89 -10.25
N LEU A 16 24.99 4.96 -10.49
CA LEU A 16 24.43 6.27 -10.86
C LEU A 16 23.80 6.23 -12.25
N PHE A 17 24.36 5.50 -13.23
CA PHE A 17 23.79 5.40 -14.57
C PHE A 17 22.48 4.59 -14.62
N SER A 18 22.34 3.53 -13.81
CA SER A 18 21.11 2.72 -13.77
C SER A 18 19.95 3.47 -13.07
N VAL A 19 20.25 4.25 -12.03
CA VAL A 19 19.28 5.11 -11.36
C VAL A 19 18.93 6.33 -12.23
N PHE A 20 19.89 6.92 -12.94
CA PHE A 20 19.62 8.05 -13.85
C PHE A 20 18.75 7.65 -15.04
N VAL A 21 18.96 6.45 -15.62
CA VAL A 21 18.09 5.90 -16.67
C VAL A 21 16.69 5.58 -16.14
N ALA A 22 16.56 5.04 -14.92
CA ALA A 22 15.26 4.80 -14.30
C ALA A 22 14.50 6.10 -13.95
N CYS A 23 15.23 7.14 -13.56
CA CYS A 23 14.66 8.44 -13.19
C CYS A 23 14.25 9.27 -14.42
N HIS A 24 14.99 9.22 -15.53
CA HIS A 24 14.61 9.90 -16.78
C HIS A 24 13.41 9.25 -17.50
N VAL A 25 13.14 7.95 -17.26
CA VAL A 25 11.95 7.29 -17.80
C VAL A 25 10.67 7.72 -17.07
N ARG A 26 10.76 8.19 -15.82
CA ARG A 26 9.59 8.60 -15.02
C ARG A 26 9.10 10.02 -15.32
N GLN A 27 9.90 10.87 -15.96
CA GLN A 27 9.53 12.26 -16.28
C GLN A 27 9.06 12.50 -17.73
N ASN A 28 9.14 11.52 -18.62
CA ASN A 28 8.74 11.73 -20.02
C ASN A 28 7.34 11.15 -20.29
N ASN A 29 6.31 11.91 -19.91
CA ASN A 29 4.92 11.71 -20.34
C ASN A 29 4.74 12.06 -21.83
N ASN A 30 5.60 11.51 -22.69
CA ASN A 30 5.38 11.46 -24.12
C ASN A 30 5.95 10.16 -24.70
N THR A 31 5.06 9.42 -25.33
CA THR A 31 5.24 8.11 -25.92
C THR A 31 6.41 8.04 -26.91
N LYS A 32 7.58 7.62 -26.43
CA LYS A 32 8.51 6.79 -27.21
C LYS A 32 8.95 5.64 -26.30
N LYS A 33 8.47 4.43 -26.60
CA LYS A 33 8.98 3.19 -26.00
C LYS A 33 10.49 3.15 -26.23
N VAL A 34 11.27 3.55 -25.24
CA VAL A 34 12.72 3.32 -25.23
C VAL A 34 12.88 1.80 -25.14
N LYS A 35 13.14 1.17 -26.29
CA LYS A 35 13.50 -0.25 -26.33
C LYS A 35 14.86 -0.37 -25.63
N LEU A 36 14.83 -0.82 -24.37
CA LEU A 36 16.04 -1.30 -23.70
C LEU A 36 16.69 -2.36 -24.59
N SER A 37 18.01 -2.28 -24.76
CA SER A 37 18.76 -3.33 -25.46
C SER A 37 18.48 -4.67 -24.77
N SER A 38 18.47 -5.76 -25.53
CA SER A 38 18.24 -7.11 -24.98
C SER A 38 19.18 -7.42 -23.81
N ALA A 39 20.41 -6.90 -23.87
CA ALA A 39 21.39 -6.98 -22.79
C ALA A 39 20.96 -6.19 -21.53
N ALA A 40 20.52 -4.94 -21.68
CA ALA A 40 20.06 -4.14 -20.53
C ALA A 40 18.78 -4.71 -19.91
N ALA A 41 17.86 -5.23 -20.72
CA ALA A 41 16.67 -5.92 -20.24
C ALA A 41 17.01 -7.24 -19.50
N ALA A 42 18.01 -7.98 -19.99
CA ALA A 42 18.51 -9.18 -19.34
C ALA A 42 19.24 -8.87 -18.02
N GLU A 43 20.00 -7.77 -17.96
CA GLU A 43 20.69 -7.33 -16.75
C GLU A 43 19.69 -6.87 -15.68
N VAL A 44 18.69 -6.06 -16.05
CA VAL A 44 17.61 -5.65 -15.14
C VAL A 44 16.82 -6.86 -14.67
N LYS A 45 16.50 -7.80 -15.58
CA LYS A 45 15.82 -9.05 -15.21
C LYS A 45 16.69 -9.88 -14.27
N ARG A 46 18.00 -10.03 -14.52
CA ARG A 46 18.93 -10.75 -13.65
C ARG A 46 19.04 -10.10 -12.27
N LEU A 47 19.17 -8.78 -12.20
CA LEU A 47 19.24 -8.04 -10.93
C LEU A 47 17.93 -8.12 -10.17
N ASN A 48 16.80 -8.02 -10.87
CA ASN A 48 15.47 -8.19 -10.31
C ASN A 48 15.26 -9.64 -9.85
N ASP A 49 15.68 -10.64 -10.61
CA ASP A 49 15.60 -12.06 -10.25
C ASP A 49 16.55 -12.40 -9.09
N THR A 50 17.71 -11.75 -8.98
CA THR A 50 18.64 -11.88 -7.85
C THR A 50 18.08 -11.21 -6.60
N LEU A 51 17.48 -10.02 -6.76
CA LEU A 51 16.77 -9.31 -5.71
C LEU A 51 15.57 -10.16 -5.24
N PHE A 52 14.80 -10.72 -6.17
CA PHE A 52 13.71 -11.65 -5.89
C PHE A 52 14.21 -12.99 -5.35
N GLN A 53 15.40 -13.51 -5.68
CA GLN A 53 15.95 -14.71 -5.04
C GLN A 53 16.41 -14.44 -3.61
N VAL A 54 16.98 -13.26 -3.35
CA VAL A 54 17.32 -12.79 -1.99
C VAL A 54 16.05 -12.51 -1.17
N LEU A 55 14.95 -12.12 -1.83
CA LEU A 55 13.66 -11.76 -1.22
C LEU A 55 12.60 -12.88 -1.23
N ARG A 56 12.72 -13.93 -2.07
CA ARG A 56 11.79 -15.07 -2.15
C ARG A 56 12.16 -16.11 -1.11
N MET A 57 11.82 -15.82 0.13
CA MET A 57 11.01 -16.80 0.84
C MET A 57 9.59 -16.24 0.89
N PRO A 58 8.54 -17.06 0.69
CA PRO A 58 7.23 -16.68 1.17
C PRO A 58 7.41 -16.43 2.67
N LEU A 59 7.09 -15.24 3.18
CA LEU A 59 7.16 -14.96 4.60
C LEU A 59 5.79 -15.30 5.20
N PRO A 60 5.56 -16.51 5.75
CA PRO A 60 4.60 -16.64 6.81
C PRO A 60 5.07 -15.71 7.93
N LEU A 61 4.23 -14.77 8.35
CA LEU A 61 4.51 -13.86 9.46
C LEU A 61 4.69 -14.67 10.75
N GLY A 62 5.92 -15.10 11.06
CA GLY A 62 6.22 -15.98 12.18
C GLY A 62 7.59 -15.70 12.84
N GLU A 63 7.53 -15.32 14.12
CA GLU A 63 8.64 -15.20 15.09
C GLU A 63 9.72 -14.08 14.94
N ALA A 64 10.34 -13.76 16.08
CA ALA A 64 11.14 -12.57 16.35
C ALA A 64 12.47 -12.43 15.57
N ARG A 65 12.96 -13.51 14.92
CA ARG A 65 14.19 -13.46 14.11
C ARG A 65 14.01 -12.70 12.79
N ASP A 66 12.80 -12.66 12.24
CA ASP A 66 12.56 -12.02 10.93
C ASP A 66 12.54 -10.49 11.01
N VAL A 67 12.08 -9.93 12.13
CA VAL A 67 11.99 -8.47 12.34
C VAL A 67 13.36 -7.77 12.23
N HIS A 68 14.43 -8.40 12.72
CA HIS A 68 15.77 -7.82 12.65
C HIS A 68 16.30 -7.74 11.21
N ARG A 69 16.00 -8.77 10.40
CA ARG A 69 16.37 -8.81 8.99
C ARG A 69 15.55 -7.78 8.19
N GLU A 70 14.26 -7.68 8.46
CA GLU A 70 13.37 -6.69 7.84
C GLU A 70 13.80 -5.25 8.13
N LYS A 71 14.13 -4.93 9.39
CA LYS A 71 14.65 -3.60 9.78
C LYS A 71 15.92 -3.22 9.02
N SER A 72 16.84 -4.17 8.81
CA SER A 72 18.06 -3.94 8.04
C SER A 72 17.77 -3.59 6.57
N TYR A 73 16.84 -4.32 5.92
CA TYR A 73 16.44 -4.02 4.55
C TYR A 73 15.72 -2.66 4.43
N ILE A 74 14.77 -2.38 5.32
CA ILE A 74 14.06 -1.09 5.37
C ILE A 74 15.05 0.06 5.48
N THR A 75 16.03 -0.04 6.38
CA THR A 75 17.04 1.01 6.58
C THR A 75 17.85 1.26 5.30
N ARG A 76 18.23 0.19 4.59
CA ARG A 76 18.99 0.30 3.34
C ARG A 76 18.18 0.90 2.21
N ILE A 77 16.90 0.54 2.08
CA ILE A 77 16.02 1.06 1.04
C ILE A 77 15.70 2.53 1.31
N LEU A 78 15.34 2.89 2.55
CA LEU A 78 15.04 4.27 2.93
C LEU A 78 16.26 5.20 2.91
N ALA A 79 17.47 4.66 2.99
CA ALA A 79 18.70 5.42 2.74
C ALA A 79 18.91 5.77 1.26
N ILE A 80 18.32 4.99 0.33
CA ILE A 80 18.36 5.24 -1.11
C ILE A 80 17.20 6.14 -1.53
N ASP A 81 15.98 5.78 -1.10
CA ASP A 81 14.76 6.56 -1.31
C ASP A 81 13.98 6.66 0.00
N SER A 82 14.11 7.82 0.64
CA SER A 82 13.47 8.08 1.94
C SER A 82 11.94 8.17 1.89
N LEU A 83 11.37 8.15 0.67
CA LEU A 83 9.96 8.21 0.34
C LEU A 83 9.52 6.98 -0.47
N ASP A 84 10.22 5.84 -0.38
CA ASP A 84 9.68 4.61 -0.94
C ASP A 84 8.42 4.19 -0.17
N GLY A 85 7.25 4.44 -0.76
CA GLY A 85 5.96 4.24 -0.10
C GLY A 85 5.73 2.79 0.35
N SER A 86 6.13 1.80 -0.46
CA SER A 86 5.99 0.39 -0.08
C SER A 86 6.80 0.05 1.17
N THR A 87 8.02 0.59 1.26
CA THR A 87 8.92 0.39 2.40
C THR A 87 8.45 1.13 3.64
N LEU A 88 7.97 2.38 3.50
CA LEU A 88 7.36 3.13 4.61
C LEU A 88 6.12 2.42 5.15
N TYR A 89 5.25 1.88 4.28
CA TYR A 89 4.09 1.10 4.71
C TYR A 89 4.52 -0.16 5.49
N LEU A 90 5.52 -0.89 4.99
CA LEU A 90 6.08 -2.06 5.69
C LEU A 90 6.71 -1.70 7.04
N GLN A 91 7.41 -0.56 7.11
CA GLN A 91 7.96 -0.05 8.35
C GLN A 91 6.87 0.22 9.39
N ALA A 92 5.74 0.81 8.97
CA ALA A 92 4.59 1.01 9.85
C ALA A 92 3.98 -0.33 10.33
N GLN A 93 3.87 -1.33 9.46
CA GLN A 93 3.40 -2.68 9.84
C GLN A 93 4.27 -3.31 10.91
N ILE A 94 5.60 -3.21 10.76
CA ILE A 94 6.57 -3.72 11.74
C ILE A 94 6.46 -2.97 13.05
N TYR A 95 6.37 -1.63 13.02
CA TYR A 95 6.17 -0.86 14.24
C TYR A 95 4.88 -1.24 14.96
N ALA A 96 3.78 -1.44 14.23
CA ALA A 96 2.52 -1.91 14.81
C ALA A 96 2.64 -3.32 15.41
N LYS A 97 3.28 -4.27 14.71
CA LYS A 97 3.53 -5.64 15.19
C LYS A 97 4.36 -5.67 16.49
N LEU A 98 5.27 -4.71 16.65
CA LEU A 98 6.08 -4.54 17.85
C LEU A 98 5.40 -3.70 18.95
N GLY A 99 4.17 -3.22 18.73
CA GLY A 99 3.43 -2.38 19.68
C GLY A 99 3.82 -0.91 19.67
N PHE A 100 4.72 -0.47 18.78
CA PHE A 100 5.14 0.93 18.61
C PHE A 100 4.15 1.72 17.75
N TYR A 101 2.90 1.85 18.22
CA TYR A 101 1.82 2.45 17.44
C TYR A 101 2.06 3.92 17.07
N ASP A 102 2.63 4.72 17.98
CA ASP A 102 2.91 6.13 17.70
C ASP A 102 3.97 6.28 16.58
N SER A 103 4.97 5.40 16.56
CA SER A 103 5.97 5.34 15.47
C SER A 103 5.36 4.88 14.15
N ALA A 104 4.45 3.90 14.18
CA ALA A 104 3.72 3.47 13.00
C ALA A 104 2.85 4.59 12.41
N ILE A 105 2.12 5.31 13.28
CA ILE A 105 1.29 6.47 12.90
C ILE A 105 2.16 7.59 12.31
N ALA A 106 3.32 7.88 12.91
CA ALA A 106 4.24 8.91 12.40
C ALA A 106 4.75 8.58 10.98
N VAL A 107 5.15 7.33 10.74
CA VAL A 107 5.59 6.86 9.41
C VAL A 107 4.45 6.92 8.39
N LEU A 108 3.25 6.47 8.77
CA LEU A 108 2.06 6.55 7.90
C LEU A 108 1.70 8.00 7.57
N THR A 109 1.83 8.91 8.53
CA THR A 109 1.59 10.34 8.33
C THR A 109 2.59 10.92 7.33
N LYS A 110 3.89 10.66 7.54
CA LYS A 110 4.93 11.08 6.60
C LYS A 110 4.65 10.64 5.17
N GLY A 111 4.29 9.38 4.95
CA GLY A 111 4.01 8.92 3.59
C GLY A 111 2.66 9.36 3.03
N LEU A 112 1.66 9.66 3.86
CA LEU A 112 0.40 10.27 3.42
C LEU A 112 0.58 11.71 2.93
N ASP A 113 1.48 12.47 3.56
CA ASP A 113 1.78 13.85 3.17
C ASP A 113 2.46 13.90 1.78
N GLU A 114 3.16 12.83 1.39
CA GLU A 114 3.99 12.76 0.17
C GLU A 114 3.38 11.89 -0.95
N HIS A 115 2.51 10.92 -0.64
CA HIS A 115 1.97 9.94 -1.60
C HIS A 115 0.45 9.85 -1.60
N LEU A 116 -0.22 10.81 -2.24
CA LEU A 116 -1.68 10.81 -2.39
C LEU A 116 -2.29 9.62 -3.17
N PRO A 117 -1.69 9.00 -4.20
CA PRO A 117 -2.40 7.97 -4.97
C PRO A 117 -2.52 6.60 -4.27
N LEU A 118 -1.81 6.36 -3.16
CA LEU A 118 -1.93 5.13 -2.35
C LEU A 118 -2.73 5.35 -1.04
N ALA A 119 -3.38 6.51 -0.90
CA ALA A 119 -3.90 7.01 0.37
C ALA A 119 -4.90 6.07 1.07
N SER A 120 -5.79 5.38 0.35
CA SER A 120 -6.89 4.64 1.00
C SER A 120 -6.42 3.52 1.93
N ARG A 121 -5.38 2.76 1.54
CA ARG A 121 -4.80 1.71 2.40
C ARG A 121 -4.09 2.29 3.62
N TRP A 122 -3.36 3.38 3.42
CA TRP A 122 -2.58 4.05 4.46
C TRP A 122 -3.49 4.73 5.49
N LEU A 123 -4.54 5.42 5.02
CA LEU A 123 -5.60 5.99 5.84
C LEU A 123 -6.33 4.90 6.62
N MET A 124 -6.63 3.76 5.99
CA MET A 124 -7.29 2.64 6.67
C MET A 124 -6.44 2.11 7.83
N PHE A 125 -5.15 1.89 7.56
CA PHE A 125 -4.22 1.40 8.58
C PHE A 125 -4.05 2.42 9.71
N ARG A 126 -3.81 3.70 9.39
CA ARG A 126 -3.64 4.74 10.40
C ARG A 126 -4.92 4.94 11.22
N GLY A 127 -6.09 4.92 10.59
CA GLY A 127 -7.38 4.97 11.27
C GLY A 127 -7.59 3.78 12.22
N ALA A 128 -7.23 2.56 11.79
CA ALA A 128 -7.30 1.38 12.66
C ALA A 128 -6.35 1.47 13.87
N LEU A 129 -5.15 2.04 13.69
CA LEU A 129 -4.23 2.30 14.79
C LEU A 129 -4.77 3.35 15.76
N TYR A 130 -5.40 4.42 15.26
CA TYR A 130 -6.09 5.40 16.09
C TYR A 130 -7.23 4.79 16.91
N GLU A 131 -8.06 3.92 16.31
CA GLU A 131 -9.11 3.20 17.06
C GLU A 131 -8.53 2.27 18.14
N ASN A 132 -7.45 1.56 17.84
CA ASN A 132 -6.74 0.75 18.83
C ASN A 132 -6.17 1.59 19.99
N ARG A 133 -5.96 2.90 19.79
CA ARG A 133 -5.56 3.89 20.80
C ARG A 133 -6.74 4.64 21.42
N GLN A 134 -7.98 4.24 21.12
CA GLN A 134 -9.20 4.91 21.55
C GLN A 134 -9.31 6.37 21.05
N GLN A 135 -8.58 6.73 20.00
CA GLN A 135 -8.60 8.05 19.36
C GLN A 135 -9.64 8.09 18.23
N GLN A 136 -10.90 7.84 18.58
CA GLN A 136 -12.05 7.77 17.65
C GLN A 136 -12.12 8.97 16.68
N PRO A 137 -11.97 10.25 17.12
CA PRO A 137 -12.07 11.38 16.20
C PRO A 137 -11.01 11.37 15.08
N ALA A 138 -9.78 10.97 15.40
CA ALA A 138 -8.69 10.89 14.42
C ALA A 138 -8.91 9.74 13.44
N ALA A 139 -9.41 8.60 13.92
CA ALA A 139 -9.78 7.48 13.06
C ALA A 139 -10.89 7.86 12.07
N TYR A 140 -11.94 8.53 12.56
CA TYR A 140 -13.07 8.94 11.72
C TYR A 140 -12.66 9.98 10.68
N ALA A 141 -11.71 10.86 11.00
CA ALA A 141 -11.15 11.78 10.01
C ALA A 141 -10.49 11.02 8.85
N ASP A 142 -9.73 9.95 9.12
CA ASP A 142 -9.12 9.13 8.09
C ASP A 142 -10.16 8.34 7.29
N TYR A 143 -11.16 7.73 7.95
CA TYR A 143 -12.25 7.01 7.26
C TYR A 143 -13.11 7.94 6.40
N ALA A 144 -13.36 9.17 6.85
CA ALA A 144 -14.07 10.18 6.06
C ALA A 144 -13.32 10.55 4.78
N ARG A 145 -11.98 10.62 4.82
CA ARG A 145 -11.16 10.82 3.61
C ARG A 145 -11.30 9.65 2.64
N ILE A 146 -11.27 8.41 3.13
CA ILE A 146 -11.49 7.21 2.29
C ILE A 146 -12.88 7.25 1.67
N LYS A 147 -13.91 7.62 2.44
CA LYS A 147 -15.28 7.79 1.97
C LYS A 147 -15.38 8.81 0.84
N ALA A 148 -14.71 9.95 0.96
CA ALA A 148 -14.68 10.97 -0.08
C ALA A 148 -14.00 10.45 -1.37
N ILE A 149 -12.85 9.78 -1.24
CA ILE A 149 -12.15 9.15 -2.38
C ILE A 149 -13.06 8.11 -3.06
N ALA A 150 -13.71 7.25 -2.27
CA ALA A 150 -14.61 6.22 -2.79
C ALA A 150 -15.80 6.82 -3.55
N ARG A 151 -16.44 7.88 -3.03
CA ARG A 151 -17.51 8.60 -3.74
C ARG A 151 -17.00 9.20 -5.06
N GLN A 152 -15.86 9.88 -5.04
CA GLN A 152 -15.26 10.43 -6.26
C GLN A 152 -14.96 9.33 -7.30
N MET A 153 -14.43 8.19 -6.87
CA MET A 153 -14.16 7.05 -7.77
C MET A 153 -15.45 6.43 -8.30
N GLN A 154 -16.50 6.34 -7.49
CA GLN A 154 -17.81 5.85 -7.91
C GLN A 154 -18.41 6.71 -9.04
N ASP A 155 -18.24 8.04 -8.95
CA ASP A 155 -18.79 8.99 -9.91
C ASP A 155 -17.97 9.08 -11.20
N THR A 156 -16.63 9.01 -11.10
CA THR A 156 -15.72 9.25 -12.23
C THR A 156 -15.27 7.99 -12.96
N ALA A 157 -15.39 6.79 -12.35
CA ALA A 157 -14.91 5.56 -12.96
C ALA A 157 -15.72 5.16 -14.21
N SER A 158 -14.99 4.85 -15.28
CA SER A 158 -15.54 4.44 -16.58
C SER A 158 -16.00 2.98 -16.64
N ASN A 159 -15.61 2.14 -15.67
CA ASN A 159 -15.90 0.71 -15.66
C ASN A 159 -16.61 0.27 -14.39
N THR A 160 -17.46 -0.76 -14.51
CA THR A 160 -18.29 -1.32 -13.44
C THR A 160 -17.47 -1.92 -12.29
N ILE A 161 -16.31 -2.52 -12.59
CA ILE A 161 -15.41 -3.10 -11.58
C ILE A 161 -14.93 -2.04 -10.60
N SER A 162 -14.43 -0.93 -11.12
CA SER A 162 -13.89 0.18 -10.30
C SER A 162 -15.01 0.84 -9.49
N ARG A 163 -16.19 1.01 -10.09
CA ARG A 163 -17.39 1.50 -9.38
C ARG A 163 -17.81 0.56 -8.25
N GLY A 164 -17.82 -0.75 -8.50
CA GLY A 164 -18.15 -1.76 -7.50
C GLY A 164 -17.15 -1.81 -6.35
N ASN A 165 -15.85 -1.73 -6.64
CA ASN A 165 -14.80 -1.66 -5.62
C ASN A 165 -14.90 -0.38 -4.77
N ALA A 166 -15.18 0.76 -5.42
CA ALA A 166 -15.40 2.03 -4.74
C ALA A 166 -16.63 1.97 -3.83
N LEU A 167 -17.73 1.40 -4.33
CA LEU A 167 -18.95 1.22 -3.55
C LEU A 167 -18.74 0.28 -2.36
N CYS A 168 -18.07 -0.87 -2.56
CA CYS A 168 -17.69 -1.75 -1.46
C CYS A 168 -16.86 -1.01 -0.41
N SER A 169 -15.87 -0.23 -0.84
CA SER A 169 -15.01 0.56 0.05
C SER A 169 -15.79 1.60 0.85
N LEU A 170 -16.77 2.26 0.22
CA LEU A 170 -17.67 3.22 0.86
C LEU A 170 -18.47 2.59 2.00
N HIS A 171 -19.14 1.47 1.73
CA HIS A 171 -19.96 0.78 2.72
C HIS A 171 -19.09 0.17 3.83
N PHE A 172 -17.92 -0.34 3.46
CA PHE A 172 -16.93 -0.80 4.42
C PHE A 172 -16.53 0.31 5.42
N VAL A 173 -16.21 1.51 4.95
CA VAL A 173 -15.85 2.62 5.85
C VAL A 173 -17.02 3.16 6.65
N ASN A 174 -18.26 3.11 6.13
CA ASN A 174 -19.44 3.43 6.94
C ASN A 174 -19.54 2.49 8.15
N MET A 175 -19.31 1.18 7.95
CA MET A 175 -19.30 0.20 9.03
C MET A 175 -18.13 0.45 10.02
N MET A 176 -16.96 0.86 9.52
CA MET A 176 -15.86 1.31 10.39
C MET A 176 -16.28 2.50 11.26
N MET A 177 -17.07 3.44 10.71
CA MET A 177 -17.60 4.60 11.43
C MET A 177 -18.86 4.30 12.27
N GLY A 178 -19.22 3.03 12.45
CA GLY A 178 -20.31 2.61 13.35
C GLY A 178 -21.66 2.36 12.67
N ALA A 179 -21.75 2.40 11.34
CA ALA A 179 -22.98 2.00 10.65
C ALA A 179 -23.26 0.50 10.85
N GLY A 180 -24.55 0.16 10.97
CA GLY A 180 -25.00 -1.20 11.18
C GLY A 180 -24.84 -2.07 9.92
N LYS A 181 -24.43 -3.32 10.11
CA LYS A 181 -24.09 -4.23 9.00
C LYS A 181 -25.28 -4.61 8.13
N SER A 182 -26.42 -4.88 8.75
CA SER A 182 -27.66 -5.24 8.05
C SER A 182 -28.11 -4.11 7.12
N GLU A 183 -28.07 -2.89 7.64
CA GLU A 183 -28.49 -1.68 6.95
C GLU A 183 -27.53 -1.39 5.78
N GLU A 184 -26.22 -1.41 6.03
CA GLU A 184 -25.22 -1.16 4.98
C GLU A 184 -25.27 -2.21 3.86
N LEU A 185 -25.55 -3.48 4.17
CA LEU A 185 -25.73 -4.51 3.14
C LEU A 185 -26.95 -4.26 2.25
N ILE A 186 -28.05 -3.75 2.81
CA ILE A 186 -29.25 -3.40 2.04
C ILE A 186 -28.93 -2.21 1.13
N VAL A 187 -28.31 -1.16 1.68
CA VAL A 187 -27.96 0.05 0.93
C VAL A 187 -26.94 -0.27 -0.17
N TYR A 188 -25.91 -1.06 0.12
CA TYR A 188 -24.92 -1.51 -0.86
C TYR A 188 -25.57 -2.16 -2.08
N LYS A 189 -26.48 -3.11 -1.86
CA LYS A 189 -27.15 -3.83 -2.96
C LYS A 189 -27.97 -2.87 -3.81
N ALA A 190 -28.72 -1.96 -3.18
CA ALA A 190 -29.53 -0.96 -3.88
C ALA A 190 -28.67 0.03 -4.68
N GLU A 191 -27.61 0.57 -4.08
CA GLU A 191 -26.69 1.50 -4.75
C GLU A 191 -25.94 0.81 -5.90
N ALA A 192 -25.57 -0.47 -5.76
CA ALA A 192 -24.86 -1.22 -6.80
C ALA A 192 -25.75 -1.42 -8.04
N ILE A 193 -27.01 -1.82 -7.84
CA ILE A 193 -27.99 -1.97 -8.92
C ILE A 193 -28.21 -0.61 -9.60
N LYS A 194 -28.40 0.46 -8.82
CA LYS A 194 -28.53 1.82 -9.35
C LYS A 194 -27.30 2.27 -10.14
N ALA A 195 -26.11 1.81 -9.75
CA ALA A 195 -24.86 2.07 -10.42
C ALA A 195 -24.63 1.19 -11.68
N GLY A 196 -25.61 0.37 -12.08
CA GLY A 196 -25.53 -0.50 -13.25
C GLY A 196 -24.71 -1.78 -13.04
N ILE A 197 -24.44 -2.15 -11.78
CA ILE A 197 -23.68 -3.36 -11.45
C ILE A 197 -24.68 -4.50 -11.26
N SER A 198 -24.56 -5.55 -12.10
CA SER A 198 -25.45 -6.71 -12.02
C SER A 198 -25.28 -7.46 -10.69
N PRO A 199 -26.37 -7.93 -10.05
CA PRO A 199 -26.29 -8.81 -8.88
C PRO A 199 -25.55 -10.13 -9.13
N THR A 200 -25.41 -10.54 -10.38
CA THR A 200 -24.64 -11.73 -10.79
C THR A 200 -23.19 -11.43 -11.11
N ASP A 201 -22.78 -10.15 -11.12
CA ASP A 201 -21.40 -9.74 -11.36
C ASP A 201 -20.50 -10.23 -10.22
N LYS A 202 -19.32 -10.74 -10.56
CA LYS A 202 -18.34 -11.20 -9.58
C LYS A 202 -17.96 -10.11 -8.58
N THR A 203 -17.81 -8.86 -9.03
CA THR A 203 -17.49 -7.70 -8.19
C THR A 203 -18.60 -7.43 -7.18
N PHE A 204 -19.86 -7.55 -7.61
CA PHE A 204 -21.01 -7.38 -6.73
C PHE A 204 -21.00 -8.43 -5.61
N LEU A 205 -20.83 -9.70 -6.00
CA LEU A 205 -20.85 -10.85 -5.08
C LEU A 205 -19.67 -10.82 -4.10
N ASP A 206 -18.47 -10.47 -4.60
CA ASP A 206 -17.27 -10.32 -3.77
C ASP A 206 -17.46 -9.18 -2.75
N GLY A 207 -17.96 -8.02 -3.19
CA GLY A 207 -18.25 -6.90 -2.28
C GLY A 207 -19.30 -7.25 -1.24
N GLN A 208 -20.40 -7.92 -1.64
CA GLN A 208 -21.42 -8.39 -0.70
C GLN A 208 -20.83 -9.35 0.34
N LYS A 209 -19.98 -10.29 -0.10
CA LYS A 209 -19.34 -11.26 0.80
C LYS A 209 -18.40 -10.57 1.79
N ILE A 210 -17.59 -9.61 1.33
CA ILE A 210 -16.70 -8.81 2.18
C ILE A 210 -17.50 -8.11 3.27
N LEU A 211 -18.55 -7.37 2.90
CA LEU A 211 -19.39 -6.62 3.84
C LEU A 211 -20.15 -7.56 4.81
N MET A 212 -20.61 -8.71 4.34
CA MET A 212 -21.33 -9.69 5.16
C MET A 212 -20.43 -10.34 6.23
N LEU A 213 -19.21 -10.68 5.84
CA LEU A 213 -18.22 -11.31 6.72
C LEU A 213 -17.45 -10.32 7.58
N PHE A 214 -17.60 -9.02 7.33
CA PHE A 214 -16.89 -8.00 8.08
C PHE A 214 -17.26 -8.06 9.57
N ASN A 215 -16.20 -8.00 10.38
CA ASN A 215 -16.25 -7.88 11.82
C ASN A 215 -15.18 -6.86 12.23
N LYS A 216 -15.62 -5.72 12.77
CA LYS A 216 -14.75 -4.58 13.10
C LYS A 216 -13.70 -4.96 14.14
N GLU A 217 -14.07 -5.66 15.20
CA GLU A 217 -13.14 -6.04 16.28
C GLU A 217 -12.02 -6.94 15.76
N ARG A 218 -12.36 -7.97 14.99
CA ARG A 218 -11.39 -8.87 14.36
C ARG A 218 -10.48 -8.10 13.40
N PHE A 219 -11.06 -7.23 12.57
CA PHE A 219 -10.31 -6.40 11.63
C PHE A 219 -9.30 -5.50 12.35
N LEU A 220 -9.71 -4.80 13.41
CA LEU A 220 -8.82 -3.95 14.21
C LEU A 220 -7.73 -4.76 14.93
N ALA A 221 -8.07 -5.98 15.38
CA ALA A 221 -7.11 -6.88 16.02
C ALA A 221 -6.00 -7.35 15.07
N ASP A 222 -6.30 -7.53 13.78
CA ASP A 222 -5.29 -7.90 12.77
C ASP A 222 -4.28 -6.76 12.56
N PHE A 223 -4.72 -5.50 12.55
CA PHE A 223 -3.82 -4.34 12.53
C PHE A 223 -3.00 -4.18 13.81
N LYS A 224 -3.60 -4.50 14.97
CA LYS A 224 -2.90 -4.51 16.25
C LYS A 224 -1.72 -5.49 16.25
N ARG A 225 -1.84 -6.58 15.50
CA ARG A 225 -0.82 -7.64 15.35
C ARG A 225 0.11 -7.44 14.15
N GLY A 226 -0.14 -6.41 13.32
CA GLY A 226 0.62 -6.16 12.09
C GLY A 226 0.49 -7.26 11.03
N ASN A 227 -0.67 -7.93 10.99
CA ASN A 227 -0.91 -9.10 10.13
C ASN A 227 -1.49 -8.77 8.74
N LEU A 228 -1.59 -7.48 8.35
CA LEU A 228 -2.27 -7.00 7.14
C LEU A 228 -1.45 -5.99 6.36
#